data_AF-A0A951JVI2-F1
#
_entry.id   AF-A0A951JVI2-F1
#
_cell.length_a   1.000
_cell.length_b   1.000
_cell.length_c   1.000
_cell.angle_alpha   90.00
_cell.angle_beta   90.00
_cell.angle_gamma   90.00
#
_symmetry.space_group_name_H-M   'P 1'
#
loop_
_entity.id
_entity.type
_entity.pdbx_description
1 polymer ?
#
loop_
_entity_poly.entity_id
_entity_poly.type
_entity_poly.pdbx_seq_one_letter_code
_entity_poly.pdbx_strand_id
1 'polypeptide(L)'
;MRPDDLFDRAAAGLQRRLPAVTPADLDAPTPCAGWNVRDLLAHLAEESCWAAGVLVGDAPEVVTARCDGDLIADQPVAALDRLTAAARTVARDPSRDTVSFGERTMATGDYLTELFADYLV
;
A
#
# COMPACT_ATOMS: atom_id res chain seq x y z
N MET A 1 15.45 -6.60 12.90
CA MET A 1 14.22 -7.14 12.29
C MET A 1 14.36 -6.94 10.80
N ARG A 2 13.97 -7.90 9.96
CA ARG A 2 14.14 -7.74 8.51
C ARG A 2 13.04 -6.82 7.95
N PRO A 3 13.30 -5.99 6.93
CA PRO A 3 12.29 -5.07 6.38
C PRO A 3 10.99 -5.72 5.90
N ASP A 4 11.08 -6.91 5.31
CA ASP A 4 9.92 -7.73 4.88
C ASP A 4 8.98 -8.06 6.05
N ASP A 5 9.56 -8.42 7.21
CA ASP A 5 8.80 -8.72 8.43
C ASP A 5 8.15 -7.47 9.03
N LEU A 6 8.81 -6.31 8.96
CA LEU A 6 8.25 -5.04 9.41
C LEU A 6 7.02 -4.64 8.58
N PHE A 7 7.19 -4.60 7.26
CA PHE A 7 6.09 -4.30 6.33
C PHE A 7 4.93 -5.28 6.51
N ASP A 8 5.19 -6.58 6.53
CA ASP A 8 4.15 -7.59 6.64
C ASP A 8 3.33 -7.47 7.93
N ARG A 9 4.00 -7.18 9.05
CA ARG A 9 3.33 -6.99 10.35
C ARG A 9 2.49 -5.72 10.37
N ALA A 10 2.97 -4.62 9.79
CA ALA A 10 2.22 -3.38 9.68
C ALA A 10 0.98 -3.57 8.79
N ALA A 11 1.16 -4.15 7.60
CA ALA A 11 0.08 -4.46 6.67
C ALA A 11 -0.97 -5.40 7.28
N ALA A 12 -0.54 -6.46 7.97
CA ALA A 12 -1.46 -7.31 8.71
C ALA A 12 -2.20 -6.55 9.84
N GLY A 13 -1.55 -5.57 10.46
CA GLY A 13 -2.14 -4.71 11.47
C GLY A 13 -3.22 -3.78 10.93
N LEU A 14 -2.98 -3.19 9.76
CA LEU A 14 -3.98 -2.41 9.03
C LEU A 14 -5.19 -3.28 8.68
N GLN A 15 -4.98 -4.44 8.06
CA GLN A 15 -6.06 -5.35 7.65
C GLN A 15 -6.93 -5.82 8.82
N ARG A 16 -6.37 -5.98 10.02
CA ARG A 16 -7.17 -6.32 11.22
C ARG A 16 -8.06 -5.17 11.70
N ARG A 17 -7.70 -3.91 11.43
CA ARG A 17 -8.44 -2.71 11.86
C ARG A 17 -9.46 -2.27 10.82
N LEU A 18 -9.20 -2.54 9.54
CA LEU A 18 -10.06 -2.16 8.42
C LEU A 18 -11.56 -2.46 8.61
N PRO A 19 -11.97 -3.63 9.14
CA PRO A 19 -13.39 -3.93 9.35
C PRO A 19 -14.11 -3.02 10.35
N ALA A 20 -13.37 -2.26 11.19
CA ALA A 20 -13.97 -1.31 12.12
C ALA A 20 -14.34 0.03 11.46
N VAL A 21 -13.84 0.31 10.25
CA VAL A 21 -14.19 1.52 9.51
C VAL A 21 -15.56 1.35 8.88
N THR A 22 -16.47 2.25 9.22
CA THR A 22 -17.84 2.28 8.72
C THR A 22 -18.02 3.38 7.66
N PRO A 23 -19.10 3.35 6.86
CA PRO A 23 -19.40 4.44 5.93
C PRO A 23 -19.51 5.82 6.59
N ALA A 24 -19.93 5.88 7.86
CA ALA A 24 -20.05 7.14 8.60
C ALA A 24 -18.69 7.76 8.97
N ASP A 25 -17.62 6.96 8.99
CA ASP A 25 -16.28 7.41 9.35
C ASP A 25 -15.53 8.02 8.17
N LEU A 26 -15.98 7.80 6.92
CA LEU A 26 -15.24 8.16 5.72
C LEU A 26 -14.94 9.66 5.60
N ASP A 27 -15.84 10.51 6.09
CA ASP A 27 -15.67 11.97 6.09
C ASP A 27 -15.02 12.51 7.38
N ALA A 28 -14.69 11.64 8.34
CA ALA A 28 -14.06 12.04 9.60
C ALA A 28 -12.59 12.47 9.37
N PRO A 29 -12.08 13.46 10.14
CA PRO A 29 -10.70 13.90 10.00
C PRO A 29 -9.71 12.83 10.50
N THR A 30 -8.52 12.84 9.93
CA THR A 30 -7.38 12.03 10.39
C THR A 30 -6.30 12.91 11.04
N PRO A 31 -5.30 12.32 11.73
CA PRO A 31 -4.11 13.06 12.15
C PRO A 31 -3.27 13.58 10.97
N CYS A 32 -3.43 13.03 9.77
CA CYS A 32 -2.83 13.56 8.54
C CYS A 32 -3.58 14.84 8.15
N ALA A 33 -2.94 15.98 8.39
CA ALA A 33 -3.57 17.28 8.23
C ALA A 33 -4.15 17.46 6.81
N GLY A 34 -5.44 17.76 6.74
CA GLY A 34 -6.15 17.98 5.48
C GLY A 34 -6.73 16.72 4.84
N TRP A 35 -6.56 15.54 5.45
CA TRP A 35 -7.12 14.28 4.94
C TRP A 35 -8.24 13.77 5.84
N ASN A 36 -9.36 13.39 5.21
CA ASN A 36 -10.36 12.55 5.86
C ASN A 36 -9.98 11.06 5.76
N VAL A 37 -10.78 10.19 6.37
CA VAL A 37 -10.53 8.73 6.35
C VAL A 37 -10.56 8.20 4.92
N ARG A 38 -11.47 8.66 4.05
CA ARG A 38 -11.50 8.23 2.63
C ARG A 38 -10.20 8.58 1.90
N ASP A 39 -9.66 9.78 2.09
CA ASP A 39 -8.40 10.23 1.49
C ASP A 39 -7.24 9.34 1.94
N LEU A 40 -7.18 9.02 3.25
CA LEU A 40 -6.17 8.12 3.80
C LEU A 40 -6.30 6.70 3.22
N LEU A 41 -7.51 6.16 3.12
CA LEU A 41 -7.73 4.83 2.53
C LEU A 41 -7.36 4.81 1.03
N ALA A 42 -7.64 5.89 0.29
CA ALA A 42 -7.27 6.03 -1.11
C ALA A 42 -5.75 6.01 -1.29
N HIS A 43 -5.03 6.79 -0.46
CA HIS A 43 -3.57 6.82 -0.47
C HIS A 43 -2.96 5.43 -0.20
N LEU A 44 -3.43 4.73 0.83
CA LEU A 44 -2.93 3.38 1.13
C LEU A 44 -3.27 2.38 0.03
N ALA A 45 -4.39 2.55 -0.67
CA ALA A 45 -4.78 1.69 -1.79
C ALA A 45 -3.85 1.91 -2.99
N GLU A 46 -3.50 3.16 -3.28
CA GLU A 46 -2.50 3.51 -4.29
C GLU A 46 -1.14 2.91 -3.95
N GLU A 47 -0.63 3.12 -2.74
CA GLU A 47 0.65 2.55 -2.28
C GLU A 47 0.67 1.02 -2.36
N SER A 48 -0.44 0.36 -1.98
CA SER A 48 -0.60 -1.09 -2.11
C SER A 48 -0.56 -1.54 -3.57
N CYS A 49 -1.22 -0.81 -4.48
CA CYS A 49 -1.24 -1.11 -5.91
C CYS A 49 0.15 -0.97 -6.53
N TRP A 50 0.87 0.09 -6.15
CA TRP A 50 2.24 0.34 -6.58
C TRP A 50 3.21 -0.72 -6.08
N ALA A 51 3.16 -1.02 -4.78
CA ALA A 51 3.96 -2.07 -4.16
C ALA A 51 3.79 -3.40 -4.90
N ALA A 52 2.55 -3.79 -5.20
CA ALA A 52 2.26 -5.03 -5.91
C ALA A 52 2.94 -5.13 -7.28
N GLY A 53 3.04 -4.03 -8.03
CA GLY A 53 3.62 -4.00 -9.38
C GLY A 53 5.13 -3.90 -9.38
N VAL A 54 5.66 -3.00 -8.55
CA VAL A 54 7.09 -2.76 -8.54
C VAL A 54 7.85 -3.93 -7.91
N LEU A 55 7.26 -4.61 -6.92
CA LEU A 55 7.83 -5.82 -6.34
C LEU A 55 7.80 -7.03 -7.28
N VAL A 56 6.96 -7.04 -8.32
CA VAL A 56 7.05 -8.05 -9.41
C VAL A 56 7.89 -7.57 -10.59
N GLY A 57 8.34 -6.31 -10.57
CA GLY A 57 9.19 -5.70 -11.57
C GLY A 57 8.48 -5.22 -12.83
N ASP A 58 7.20 -4.91 -12.71
CA ASP A 58 6.48 -4.23 -13.78
C ASP A 58 7.19 -2.90 -14.11
N ALA A 59 7.13 -2.50 -15.39
CA ALA A 59 7.64 -1.20 -15.81
C ALA A 59 6.83 -0.07 -15.15
N PRO A 60 7.45 1.07 -14.79
CA PRO A 60 6.76 2.18 -14.12
C PRO A 60 5.51 2.67 -14.86
N GLU A 61 5.51 2.66 -16.19
CA GLU A 61 4.36 3.07 -17.02
C GLU A 61 3.19 2.09 -16.89
N VAL A 62 3.50 0.79 -16.74
CA VAL A 62 2.48 -0.26 -16.52
C VAL A 62 1.86 -0.12 -15.14
N VAL A 63 2.68 0.13 -14.11
CA VAL A 63 2.18 0.33 -12.74
C VAL A 63 1.34 1.61 -12.67
N THR A 64 1.83 2.71 -13.22
CA THR A 64 1.10 3.98 -13.32
C THR A 64 -0.27 3.77 -13.98
N ALA A 65 -0.32 3.14 -15.16
CA ALA A 65 -1.58 2.91 -15.86
C ALA A 65 -2.55 2.01 -15.11
N ARG A 66 -2.04 1.07 -14.29
CA ARG A 66 -2.86 0.15 -13.49
C ARG A 66 -3.41 0.80 -12.23
N CYS A 67 -2.63 1.69 -11.63
CA CYS A 67 -2.96 2.32 -10.34
C CYS A 67 -3.61 3.71 -10.51
N ASP A 68 -3.77 4.19 -11.74
CA ASP A 68 -4.46 5.45 -12.05
C ASP A 68 -5.97 5.37 -11.76
N GLY A 69 -6.53 6.48 -11.26
CA GLY A 69 -7.95 6.63 -10.96
C GLY A 69 -8.37 6.26 -9.55
N ASP A 70 -9.69 6.17 -9.33
CA ASP A 70 -10.29 5.85 -8.03
C ASP A 70 -10.28 4.35 -7.76
N LEU A 71 -9.22 3.88 -7.09
CA LEU A 71 -9.02 2.46 -6.74
C LEU A 71 -9.99 1.97 -5.65
N ILE A 72 -10.57 2.88 -4.86
CA ILE A 72 -11.41 2.53 -3.71
C ILE A 72 -12.90 2.62 -4.03
N ALA A 73 -13.29 3.48 -4.98
CA ALA A 73 -14.65 3.67 -5.48
C ALA A 73 -15.70 3.66 -4.35
N ASP A 74 -16.72 2.82 -4.48
CA ASP A 74 -17.81 2.66 -3.53
C ASP A 74 -17.52 1.62 -2.44
N GLN A 75 -16.36 0.95 -2.46
CA GLN A 75 -16.03 -0.17 -1.57
C GLN A 75 -14.65 -0.01 -0.93
N PRO A 76 -14.38 1.10 -0.22
CA PRO A 76 -13.03 1.50 0.15
C PRO A 76 -12.29 0.50 1.04
N VAL A 77 -12.98 -0.05 2.05
CA VAL A 77 -12.42 -1.06 2.96
C VAL A 77 -12.05 -2.34 2.20
N ALA A 78 -12.96 -2.83 1.35
CA ALA A 78 -12.74 -4.07 0.60
C ALA A 78 -11.71 -3.92 -0.53
N ALA A 79 -11.61 -2.73 -1.13
CA ALA A 79 -10.59 -2.42 -2.13
C ALA A 79 -9.20 -2.40 -1.48
N LEU A 80 -9.03 -1.65 -0.39
CA LEU A 80 -7.75 -1.58 0.31
C LEU A 80 -7.31 -2.94 0.86
N ASP A 81 -8.23 -3.74 1.40
CA ASP A 81 -7.91 -5.08 1.89
C ASP A 81 -7.36 -5.99 0.77
N ARG A 82 -7.98 -5.99 -0.41
CA ARG A 82 -7.48 -6.76 -1.56
C ARG A 82 -6.11 -6.28 -2.04
N LEU A 83 -5.93 -4.98 -2.19
CA LEU A 83 -4.68 -4.41 -2.68
C LEU A 83 -3.55 -4.66 -1.69
N THR A 84 -3.81 -4.48 -0.39
CA THR A 84 -2.86 -4.80 0.68
C THR A 84 -2.49 -6.29 0.66
N ALA A 85 -3.47 -7.19 0.50
CA ALA A 85 -3.20 -8.63 0.40
C ALA A 85 -2.31 -8.99 -0.81
N ALA A 86 -2.52 -8.34 -1.95
CA ALA A 86 -1.68 -8.52 -3.12
C ALA A 86 -0.24 -8.04 -2.87
N ALA A 87 -0.06 -6.83 -2.32
CA ALA A 87 1.23 -6.28 -1.95
C ALA A 87 2.00 -7.18 -0.97
N ARG A 88 1.31 -7.67 0.08
CA ARG A 88 1.89 -8.61 1.05
C ARG A 88 2.33 -9.92 0.43
N THR A 89 1.60 -10.42 -0.57
CA THR A 89 1.95 -11.67 -1.24
C THR A 89 3.28 -11.54 -1.97
N VAL A 90 3.46 -10.47 -2.73
CA VAL A 90 4.67 -10.25 -3.52
C VAL A 90 5.86 -9.79 -2.66
N ALA A 91 5.62 -9.06 -1.56
CA ALA A 91 6.66 -8.62 -0.63
C ALA A 91 7.38 -9.78 0.08
N ARG A 92 6.77 -10.98 0.11
CA ARG A 92 7.40 -12.18 0.68
C ARG A 92 8.28 -12.93 -0.31
N ASP A 93 8.27 -12.56 -1.59
CA ASP A 93 9.10 -13.19 -2.61
C ASP A 93 10.56 -12.74 -2.46
N PRO A 94 11.50 -13.65 -2.11
CA PRO A 94 12.90 -13.30 -1.92
C PRO A 94 13.68 -13.19 -3.25
N SER A 95 13.04 -13.38 -4.41
CA SER A 95 13.74 -13.45 -5.70
C SER A 95 14.23 -12.09 -6.23
N ARG A 96 13.82 -10.97 -5.61
CA ARG A 96 14.18 -9.62 -6.04
C ARG A 96 14.94 -8.84 -4.99
N ASP A 97 16.19 -8.54 -5.28
CA ASP A 97 17.05 -7.73 -4.42
C ASP A 97 16.84 -6.22 -4.61
N THR A 98 16.31 -5.80 -5.77
CA THR A 98 16.09 -4.39 -6.11
C THR A 98 14.75 -4.11 -6.78
N VAL A 99 14.25 -2.91 -6.56
CA VAL A 99 13.07 -2.32 -7.23
C VAL A 99 13.45 -1.07 -8.01
N SER A 100 12.69 -0.73 -9.05
CA SER A 100 12.93 0.46 -9.88
C SER A 100 11.66 1.27 -10.11
N PHE A 101 11.78 2.59 -10.01
CA PHE A 101 10.73 3.58 -10.23
C PHE A 101 11.30 4.72 -11.08
N GLY A 102 10.98 4.74 -12.38
CA GLY A 102 11.61 5.65 -13.33
C GLY A 102 13.14 5.49 -13.33
N GLU A 103 13.87 6.56 -13.04
CA GLU A 103 15.34 6.58 -12.97
C GLU A 103 15.91 6.14 -11.61
N ARG A 104 15.06 5.92 -10.59
CA ARG A 104 15.49 5.49 -9.25
C ARG A 104 15.48 3.97 -9.16
N THR A 105 16.60 3.39 -8.77
CA THR A 105 16.70 1.98 -8.34
C THR A 105 17.13 1.94 -6.89
N MET A 106 16.55 1.06 -6.08
CA MET A 106 16.93 0.86 -4.68
C MET A 106 16.81 -0.61 -4.27
N ALA A 107 17.39 -0.95 -3.11
CA ALA A 107 17.21 -2.27 -2.53
C ALA A 107 15.74 -2.50 -2.16
N THR A 108 15.23 -3.70 -2.41
CA THR A 108 13.85 -4.08 -2.04
C THR A 108 13.58 -3.87 -0.55
N GLY A 109 14.58 -4.14 0.30
CA GLY A 109 14.45 -3.91 1.74
C GLY A 109 14.29 -2.44 2.13
N ASP A 110 14.94 -1.52 1.41
CA ASP A 110 14.78 -0.08 1.66
C ASP A 110 13.39 0.37 1.24
N TYR A 111 12.91 -0.09 0.09
CA TYR A 111 11.55 0.19 -0.37
C TYR A 111 10.47 -0.32 0.60
N LEU A 112 10.61 -1.55 1.10
CA LEU A 112 9.70 -2.12 2.09
C LEU A 112 9.75 -1.36 3.42
N THR A 113 10.89 -0.72 3.74
CA THR A 113 11.01 0.15 4.92
C THR A 113 10.31 1.50 4.70
N GLU A 114 10.40 2.08 3.50
CA GLU A 114 9.63 3.27 3.12
C GLU A 114 8.12 2.96 3.23
N LEU A 115 7.64 1.90 2.55
CA LEU A 115 6.23 1.47 2.60
C LEU A 115 5.74 1.16 4.02
N PHE A 116 6.59 0.56 4.87
CA PHE A 116 6.21 0.24 6.24
C PHE A 116 5.70 1.48 6.99
N ALA A 117 6.27 2.66 6.76
CA ALA A 117 5.89 3.88 7.45
C ALA A 117 4.44 4.28 7.17
N ASP A 118 3.95 4.08 5.95
CA ASP A 118 2.59 4.44 5.55
C ASP A 118 1.54 3.58 6.27
N TYR A 119 1.91 2.35 6.65
CA TYR A 119 1.02 1.39 7.32
C TYR A 119 0.97 1.55 8.86
N LEU A 120 1.61 2.58 9.42
CA LEU A 120 1.61 2.87 10.86
C LEU A 120 0.48 3.79 11.33
N VAL A 121 -0.48 4.09 10.46
CA VAL A 121 -1.63 4.96 10.72
C VAL A 121 -2.70 4.35 11.63
#